data_AF-A0A379CA29-F1
#
_entry.id   AF-A0A379CA29-F1
#
_cell.length_a   1.000
_cell.length_b   1.000
_cell.length_c   1.000
_cell.angle_alpha   90.00
_cell.angle_beta   90.00
_cell.angle_gamma   90.00
#
_symmetry.space_group_name_H-M   'P 1'
#
loop_
_entity.id
_entity.type
_entity.pdbx_description
1 polymer ?
#
loop_
_entity_poly.entity_id
_entity_poly.type
_entity_poly.pdbx_seq_one_letter_code
_entity_poly.pdbx_strand_id
1 'polypeptide(L)' 'MKCLQVTKLISQSQERKLKLAEKCGVVSHLVICPQCRNFNQNCQTMRQMMKKFAKEE' A
#
# COMPACT_ATOMS: atom_id res chain seq x y z
N MET A 1 -6.71 7.29 12.15
CA MET A 1 -6.33 5.88 11.92
C MET A 1 -4.96 5.61 12.51
N LYS A 2 -4.75 4.42 13.09
CA LYS A 2 -3.45 4.00 13.63
C LYS A 2 -2.59 3.36 12.53
N CYS A 3 -1.26 3.37 12.69
CA CYS A 3 -0.33 2.80 11.72
C CYS A 3 -0.70 1.36 11.31
N LEU A 4 -1.08 0.51 12.28
CA LEU A 4 -1.51 -0.87 12.03
C LEU A 4 -2.73 -0.99 11.09
N GLN A 5 -3.69 -0.06 11.21
CA GLN A 5 -4.86 -0.05 10.31
C GLN A 5 -4.46 0.38 8.90
N VAL A 6 -3.54 1.33 8.80
CA VAL A 6 -3.05 1.85 7.51
C VAL A 6 -2.23 0.82 6.78
N THR A 7 -1.28 0.16 7.46
CA THR A 7 -0.49 -0.93 6.87
C THR A 7 -1.37 -2.10 6.44
N LYS A 8 -2.41 -2.44 7.22
CA LYS A 8 -3.42 -3.43 6.82
C LYS A 8 -4.15 -3.02 5.53
N LEU A 9 -4.61 -1.77 5.42
CA LEU A 9 -5.27 -1.27 4.21
C LEU A 9 -4.32 -1.23 3.00
N ILE A 10 -3.05 -0.86 3.20
CA ILE A 10 -2.01 -0.89 2.15
C ILE A 10 -1.81 -2.32 1.64
N SER A 11 -1.71 -3.30 2.53
CA SER A 11 -1.61 -4.72 2.17
C SER A 11 -2.84 -5.17 1.37
N GLN A 12 -4.04 -4.87 1.89
CA GLN A 12 -5.30 -5.20 1.22
C GLN A 12 -5.43 -4.56 -0.16
N SER A 13 -4.84 -3.38 -0.38
CA SER A 13 -4.85 -2.72 -1.70
C SER A 13 -4.10 -3.49 -2.80
N GLN A 14 -3.24 -4.46 -2.40
CA GLN A 14 -2.56 -5.33 -3.35
C GLN A 14 -3.48 -6.43 -3.90
N GLU A 15 -4.43 -6.89 -3.08
CA GLU A 15 -5.36 -7.98 -3.40
C GLU A 15 -6.72 -7.47 -3.89
N ARG A 16 -7.22 -6.36 -3.32
CA ARG A 16 -8.52 -5.76 -3.66
C ARG A 16 -8.41 -4.26 -3.90
N LYS A 17 -9.40 -3.70 -4.61
CA LYS A 17 -9.56 -2.23 -4.68
C LYS A 17 -10.08 -1.71 -3.33
N LEU A 18 -9.46 -0.63 -2.83
CA LEU A 18 -9.95 0.08 -1.65
C LEU A 18 -11.15 0.96 -2.01
N LYS A 19 -12.07 1.13 -1.06
CA LYS A 19 -13.14 2.13 -1.16
C LYS A 19 -12.54 3.54 -1.12
N LEU A 20 -13.23 4.52 -1.71
CA LEU A 20 -12.74 5.91 -1.75
C LEU A 20 -12.43 6.46 -0.35
N ALA A 21 -13.30 6.19 0.64
CA ALA A 21 -13.08 6.59 2.03
C ALA A 21 -11.80 5.96 2.65
N GLU A 22 -11.57 4.67 2.40
CA GLU A 22 -10.37 3.96 2.86
C GLU A 22 -9.11 4.57 2.22
N LYS A 23 -9.17 4.83 0.91
CA LYS A 23 -8.06 5.44 0.16
C LYS A 23 -7.74 6.84 0.68
N CYS A 24 -8.74 7.70 0.88
CA CYS A 24 -8.55 9.05 1.43
C CYS A 24 -7.90 8.99 2.81
N GLY A 25 -8.34 8.08 3.67
CA GLY A 25 -7.73 7.88 4.97
C GLY A 25 -6.26 7.46 4.88
N VAL A 26 -5.93 6.50 4.00
CA VAL A 26 -4.55 6.05 3.83
C VAL A 26 -3.69 7.22 3.38
N VAL A 27 -4.11 7.94 2.34
CA VAL A 27 -3.36 9.09 1.80
C VAL A 27 -3.10 10.14 2.87
N SER A 28 -4.12 10.53 3.66
CA SER A 28 -3.93 11.53 4.72
C SER A 28 -2.93 11.08 5.79
N HIS A 29 -2.90 9.79 6.13
CA HIS A 29 -1.91 9.26 7.07
C HIS A 29 -0.49 9.19 6.49
N LEU A 30 -0.34 8.89 5.19
CA LEU A 30 0.97 8.86 4.52
C LEU A 30 1.63 10.26 4.46
N VAL A 31 0.83 11.34 4.48
CA VAL A 31 1.35 12.71 4.55
C VAL A 31 2.13 12.93 5.85
N ILE A 32 1.62 12.44 6.98
CA ILE A 32 2.16 12.71 8.32
C ILE A 32 3.10 11.61 8.85
N CYS A 33 3.03 10.38 8.32
CA CYS A 33 3.80 9.25 8.82
C CYS A 33 4.78 8.73 7.77
N PRO A 34 6.09 9.01 7.91
CA PRO A 34 7.10 8.55 6.95
C PRO A 34 7.26 7.03 6.97
N GLN A 35 7.05 6.37 8.11
CA GLN A 35 7.16 4.90 8.20
C GLN A 35 6.08 4.20 7.37
N CYS A 36 4.83 4.64 7.49
CA CYS A 36 3.74 4.12 6.65
C CYS A 36 3.96 4.44 5.17
N ARG A 37 4.58 5.59 4.84
CA ARG A 37 4.98 5.95 3.48
C ARG A 37 5.99 4.97 2.90
N ASN A 38 7.04 4.67 3.64
CA ASN A 38 8.07 3.71 3.22
C ASN A 38 7.46 2.31 3.06
N PHE A 39 6.60 1.88 3.97
CA PHE A 39 5.88 0.61 3.85
C PHE A 39 5.05 0.55 2.56
N ASN A 40 4.29 1.61 2.24
CA ASN A 40 3.51 1.71 1.00
C ASN A 40 4.39 1.62 -0.26
N GLN A 41 5.55 2.25 -0.25
CA GLN A 41 6.51 2.18 -1.37
C GLN A 41 7.08 0.77 -1.51
N ASN A 42 7.48 0.12 -0.41
CA ASN A 42 8.00 -1.25 -0.41
C ASN A 42 6.99 -2.24 -1.00
N CYS A 43 5.71 -2.16 -0.61
CA CYS A 43 4.66 -3.01 -1.17
C CYS A 43 4.49 -2.80 -2.69
N GLN A 44 4.58 -1.56 -3.17
CA GLN A 44 4.51 -1.27 -4.60
C GLN A 44 5.71 -1.82 -5.37
N THR A 45 6.92 -1.63 -4.84
CA THR A 45 8.16 -2.18 -5.41
C THR A 45 8.09 -3.70 -5.50
N MET A 46 7.68 -4.39 -4.42
CA MET A 46 7.48 -5.83 -4.41
C MET A 46 6.47 -6.26 -5.48
N ARG A 47 5.32 -5.59 -5.58
CA ARG A 47 4.32 -5.92 -6.60
C ARG A 47 4.84 -5.74 -8.02
N GLN A 48 5.65 -4.71 -8.27
CA GLN A 48 6.26 -4.50 -9.58
C GLN A 48 7.27 -5.61 -9.90
N MET A 49 8.11 -5.99 -8.94
CA MET A 49 9.07 -7.10 -9.11
C MET A 49 8.33 -8.41 -9.43
N MET A 50 7.30 -8.76 -8.67
CA MET A 50 6.50 -9.98 -8.91
C MET A 50 5.81 -9.96 -10.29
N LYS A 51 5.31 -8.80 -10.73
CA LYS A 51 4.73 -8.65 -12.06
C LYS A 51 5.76 -8.74 -13.19
N LYS A 52 7.00 -8.33 -12.96
CA LYS A 52 8.09 -8.50 -13.94
C LYS A 52 8.47 -9.97 -14.05
N PHE A 53 8.70 -10.61 -12.89
CA PHE A 53 8.96 -12.04 -12.80
C PHE A 53 7.91 -12.88 -13.56
N ALA A 54 6.62 -12.64 -13.30
CA ALA A 54 5.53 -13.36 -13.98
C ALA A 54 5.38 -13.07 -15.49
N LYS A 55 6.15 -12.15 -16.06
CA LYS A 55 6.19 -11.85 -17.51
C LYS A 55 7.46 -12.36 -18.19
N GLU A 56 8.48 -12.67 -17.40
CA GLU A 56 9.78 -13.16 -17.90
C GLU A 56 9.80 -14.70 -18.03
N GLU A 57 8.74 -15.38 -17.58
CA GLU A 57 8.40 -16.78 -17.88
C GLU A 57 7.34 -16.88 -19.00
#